data_AF-A0A0Q8U583-F1
#
_entry.id   AF-A0A0Q8U583-F1
#
_cell.length_a   1.000
_cell.length_b   1.000
_cell.length_c   1.000
_cell.angle_alpha   90.00
_cell.angle_beta   90.00
_cell.angle_gamma   90.00
#
_symmetry.space_group_name_H-M   'P 1'
#
loop_
_entity.id
_entity.type
_entity.pdbx_description
1 polymer ?
#
loop_
_entity_poly.entity_id
_entity_poly.type
_entity_poly.pdbx_seq_one_letter_code
_entity_poly.pdbx_strand_id
1 'polypeptide(L)' 'YDMKELILKVVDEADFFEISPDFAKNIICGFGRIDGASVGIVANQPQVLAGVLDIDSSRKAARFVRFCDAFEIPLVTFV' A
#
# COMPACT_ATOMS: atom_id res chain seq x y z
N TYR A 1 -4.69 -14.30 4.74
CA TYR A 1 -4.40 -14.35 3.29
C TYR A 1 -3.36 -13.29 3.01
N ASP A 2 -2.55 -13.44 1.97
CA ASP A 2 -1.53 -12.44 1.64
C ASP A 2 -2.17 -11.33 0.81
N MET A 3 -2.22 -10.11 1.37
CA MET A 3 -2.75 -8.96 0.65
C MET A 3 -1.89 -8.53 -0.53
N LYS A 4 -0.61 -8.92 -0.58
CA LYS A 4 0.24 -8.69 -1.75
C LYS A 4 -0.27 -9.43 -2.98
N GLU A 5 -0.78 -10.65 -2.83
CA GLU A 5 -1.35 -11.40 -3.96
C GLU A 5 -2.56 -10.68 -4.56
N LEU A 6 -3.38 -10.02 -3.73
CA LEU A 6 -4.51 -9.24 -4.22
C LEU A 6 -4.03 -8.00 -4.96
N ILE A 7 -3.06 -7.28 -4.40
CA ILE A 7 -2.45 -6.11 -5.02
C ILE A 7 -1.88 -6.46 -6.40
N LEU A 8 -1.09 -7.53 -6.50
CA LEU A 8 -0.47 -7.99 -7.75
C LEU A 8 -1.48 -8.39 -8.83
N LYS A 9 -2.71 -8.78 -8.45
CA LYS A 9 -3.78 -9.08 -9.41
C LYS A 9 -4.54 -7.84 -9.87
N VAL A 10 -4.46 -6.74 -9.12
CA VAL A 10 -5.17 -5.48 -9.41
C VAL A 10 -4.28 -4.53 -10.20
N VAL A 11 -2.97 -4.50 -9.92
CA VAL A 11 -2.03 -3.64 -10.64
C VAL A 11 -1.66 -4.21 -12.01
N ASP A 12 -1.43 -3.31 -12.96
CA ASP A 12 -0.95 -3.65 -14.29
C ASP A 12 0.39 -4.40 -14.21
N GLU A 13 0.58 -5.39 -15.09
CA GLU A 13 1.80 -6.19 -15.24
C GLU A 13 2.28 -6.92 -13.97
N ALA A 14 1.46 -6.96 -12.90
CA ALA A 14 1.86 -7.41 -11.57
C ALA A 14 3.11 -6.65 -11.04
N ASP A 15 3.30 -5.41 -11.45
CA ASP A 15 4.41 -4.57 -10.99
C ASP A 15 3.96 -3.67 -9.83
N PHE A 16 4.47 -3.99 -8.64
CA PHE A 16 4.18 -3.26 -7.42
C PHE A 16 5.47 -2.84 -6.71
N PHE A 17 5.67 -1.53 -6.61
CA PHE A 17 6.80 -0.94 -5.92
C PHE A 17 6.47 -0.66 -4.45
N GLU A 18 6.79 -1.62 -3.58
CA GLU A 18 6.54 -1.50 -2.15
C GLU A 18 7.50 -0.52 -1.46
N ILE A 19 6.93 0.40 -0.67
CA ILE A 19 7.68 1.36 0.13
C ILE A 19 7.88 0.81 1.55
N SER A 20 9.13 0.79 1.98
CA SER A 20 9.54 0.32 3.30
C SER A 20 9.01 -1.09 3.63
N PRO A 21 9.35 -2.12 2.82
CA PRO A 21 8.84 -3.49 2.99
C PRO A 21 9.22 -4.11 4.34
N ASP A 22 10.30 -3.65 4.96
CA ASP A 22 10.77 -4.14 6.25
C ASP A 22 10.27 -3.38 7.49
N PHE A 23 9.51 -2.30 7.29
CA PHE A 23 8.97 -1.46 8.37
C PHE A 23 7.44 -1.53 8.41
N ALA A 24 6.88 -1.70 9.60
CA ALA A 24 5.43 -1.80 9.84
C ALA A 24 4.73 -2.75 8.83
N LYS A 25 5.11 -4.03 8.86
CA LYS A 25 4.67 -5.07 7.90
C LYS A 25 3.16 -5.39 7.97
N ASN A 26 2.47 -4.89 8.99
CA ASN A 26 1.02 -4.91 9.15
C ASN A 26 0.28 -3.95 8.20
N ILE A 27 0.98 -2.98 7.60
CA ILE A 27 0.44 -2.14 6.53
C ILE A 27 1.36 -2.10 5.31
N ILE A 28 0.78 -2.34 4.15
CA ILE A 28 1.44 -2.29 2.86
C ILE A 28 1.20 -0.90 2.30
N CYS A 29 2.28 -0.23 1.88
CA CYS A 29 2.23 1.04 1.17
C CYS A 29 3.14 0.93 -0.04
N GLY A 30 2.71 1.38 -1.20
CA GLY A 30 3.54 1.30 -2.39
C GLY A 30 2.85 1.85 -3.63
N PHE A 31 3.56 1.87 -4.74
CA PHE A 31 3.07 2.36 -6.01
C PHE A 31 2.78 1.21 -6.96
N GLY A 32 1.74 1.38 -7.77
CA GLY A 32 1.44 0.52 -8.91
C GLY A 32 0.91 1.36 -10.06
N ARG A 33 0.49 0.69 -11.12
CA ARG A 33 -0.26 1.30 -12.22
C ARG A 33 -1.59 0.59 -12.41
N ILE A 34 -2.61 1.35 -12.79
CA ILE A 34 -3.91 0.84 -13.23
C ILE A 34 -4.30 1.62 -14.48
N ASP A 35 -4.55 0.92 -15.58
CA ASP A 35 -4.84 1.51 -16.89
C ASP A 35 -3.77 2.53 -17.33
N GLY A 36 -2.50 2.22 -17.01
CA GLY A 36 -1.35 3.07 -17.30
C GLY A 36 -1.20 4.32 -16.41
N ALA A 37 -2.16 4.60 -15.52
CA ALA A 37 -2.07 5.70 -14.55
C ALA A 37 -1.38 5.24 -13.26
N SER A 38 -0.47 6.07 -12.73
CA SER A 38 0.19 5.80 -11.45
C SER A 38 -0.81 5.88 -10.30
N VAL A 39 -0.83 4.87 -9.43
CA VAL A 39 -1.68 4.83 -8.23
C VAL A 39 -0.85 4.50 -7.00
N GLY A 40 -1.18 5.15 -5.88
CA GLY A 40 -0.68 4.79 -4.56
C GLY A 40 -1.60 3.75 -3.93
N ILE A 41 -1.04 2.72 -3.31
CA ILE A 41 -1.80 1.63 -2.70
C ILE A 41 -1.50 1.62 -1.21
N VAL A 42 -2.56 1.55 -0.40
CA VAL A 42 -2.50 1.33 1.05
C VAL A 42 -3.36 0.13 1.40
N ALA A 43 -2.79 -0.87 2.04
CA ALA A 43 -3.46 -2.16 2.27
C ALA A 43 -3.12 -2.71 3.67
N ASN A 44 -4.11 -3.17 4.41
CA ASN A 44 -3.87 -3.91 5.66
C ASN A 44 -3.31 -5.29 5.33
N GLN A 45 -2.33 -5.80 6.09
CA GLN A 45 -1.77 -7.15 5.91
C GLN A 45 -2.21 -8.07 7.07
N PRO A 46 -3.24 -8.91 6.89
CA PRO A 46 -3.74 -9.78 7.96
C PRO A 46 -2.71 -10.79 8.48
N GLN A 47 -1.69 -11.15 7.69
CA GLN A 47 -0.64 -12.08 8.11
C GLN A 47 0.29 -11.53 9.19
N VAL A 48 0.31 -10.21 9.41
CA VAL A 48 1.19 -9.57 10.40
C VAL A 48 0.33 -8.85 11.43
N LEU A 49 0.46 -9.23 12.71
CA LEU A 49 -0.28 -8.62 13.81
C LEU A 49 -1.80 -8.52 13.56
N ALA A 50 -2.36 -9.50 12.83
CA ALA A 50 -3.76 -9.52 12.38
C ALA A 50 -4.21 -8.29 11.55
N GLY A 51 -3.28 -7.55 10.95
CA GLY A 51 -3.58 -6.33 10.19
C GLY A 51 -4.01 -5.15 11.07
N VAL A 52 -3.74 -5.20 12.37
CA VAL A 52 -4.10 -4.11 13.30
C VAL A 52 -3.22 -2.89 13.04
N LEU A 53 -3.84 -1.71 13.11
CA LEU A 53 -3.14 -0.43 13.06
C LEU A 53 -2.48 -0.13 14.41
N ASP A 54 -1.16 -0.01 14.37
CA ASP A 54 -0.31 0.48 15.46
C ASP A 54 0.28 1.86 15.13
N ILE A 55 1.15 2.37 16.00
CA ILE A 55 1.78 3.69 15.82
C ILE A 55 2.66 3.73 14.56
N ASP A 56 3.42 2.68 14.28
CA ASP A 56 4.39 2.66 13.19
C ASP A 56 3.72 2.52 11.82
N SER A 57 2.73 1.64 11.70
CA SER A 57 1.87 1.50 10.53
C SER A 57 1.08 2.78 10.26
N SER A 58 0.53 3.42 11.30
CA SER A 58 -0.15 4.71 11.16
C SER A 58 0.79 5.80 10.64
N ARG A 59 2.02 5.89 11.17
CA ARG A 59 3.02 6.85 10.69
C ARG A 59 3.45 6.58 9.25
N LYS A 60 3.64 5.30 8.89
CA LYS A 60 4.00 4.86 7.54
C LYS A 60 2.91 5.27 6.54
N ALA A 61 1.66 4.85 6.80
CA ALA A 61 0.54 5.14 5.92
C ALA A 61 0.24 6.64 5.82
N ALA A 62 0.24 7.37 6.95
CA ALA A 62 -0.03 8.80 6.95
C ALA A 62 0.97 9.60 6.10
N ARG A 63 2.27 9.28 6.19
CA ARG A 63 3.30 9.94 5.36
C ARG A 63 3.13 9.59 3.88
N PHE A 64 2.81 8.33 3.57
CA PHE A 64 2.60 7.88 2.21
C PHE A 64 1.38 8.54 1.55
N VAL A 65 0.25 8.61 2.27
CA VAL A 65 -0.97 9.28 1.81
C VAL A 65 -0.71 10.76 1.53
N ARG A 66 -0.02 11.47 2.44
CA ARG A 66 0.34 12.87 2.24
C ARG A 66 1.26 13.09 1.04
N PHE A 67 2.16 12.15 0.77
CA PHE A 67 3.00 12.20 -0.42
C PHE A 67 2.16 12.05 -1.68
N CYS A 68 1.27 11.05 -1.75
CA CYS A 68 0.43 10.84 -2.92
C CYS A 68 -0.47 12.05 -3.20
N ASP A 69 -1.09 12.61 -2.16
CA ASP A 69 -1.91 13.82 -2.23
C ASP A 69 -1.12 15.03 -2.77
N ALA A 70 0.11 15.23 -2.31
CA ALA A 70 0.96 16.34 -2.76
C ALA A 70 1.38 16.28 -4.24
N PHE A 71 1.33 15.10 -4.86
CA PHE A 71 1.69 14.88 -6.27
C PHE A 71 0.50 14.47 -7.13
N GLU A 72 -0.72 14.66 -6.64
CA GLU A 72 -1.97 14.30 -7.33
C GLU A 72 -2.01 12.82 -7.77
N ILE A 73 -1.36 11.94 -7.01
CA ILE A 73 -1.37 10.50 -7.24
C ILE A 73 -2.64 9.91 -6.58
N PRO A 74 -3.55 9.29 -7.36
CA PRO A 74 -4.74 8.62 -6.83
C PRO A 74 -4.39 7.53 -5.82
N LEU A 75 -5.24 7.36 -4.80
CA LEU A 75 -5.06 6.34 -3.77
C LEU A 75 -6.10 5.22 -3.91
N VAL A 76 -5.62 3.99 -3.87
CA VAL A 76 -6.42 2.77 -3.71
C VAL A 76 -6.18 2.23 -2.31
N THR A 77 -7.27 2.03 -1.57
CA THR A 77 -7.22 1.49 -0.21
C THR A 77 -7.90 0.13 -0.17
N PHE A 78 -7.20 -0.87 0.37
CA PHE A 78 -7.79 -2.17 0.66
C PHE A 78 -7.87 -2.35 2.18
N VAL A 79 -9.10 -2.35 2.70
CA VAL A 79 -9.42 -2.42 4.14
C VAL A 79 -9.84 -3.81 4.56
#